data_AF-A0A8H9F9C1-F1
#
_entry.id   AF-A0A8H9F9C1-F1
#
_cell.length_a   1.000
_cell.length_b   1.000
_cell.length_c   1.000
_cell.angle_alpha   90.00
_cell.angle_beta   90.00
_cell.angle_gamma   90.00
#
_symmetry.space_group_name_H-M   'P 1'
#
loop_
_entity.id
_entity.type
_entity.pdbx_description
1 polymer ?
#
loop_
_entity_poly.entity_id
_entity_poly.type
_entity_poly.pdbx_seq_one_letter_code
_entity_poly.pdbx_strand_id
1 'polypeptide(L)'
;MDQLMGYDKYKRYSVLAVKNILQVSAVSTYRNTALAVNTLSSFNISHSQVGKLIVQAGKQIKAQQQSEERYDGITQKKKVPVLYLEGDGVVIKGTKKRLEFHRYQVCEDIINLSKTCRKRVQAKEFVSLSRLDALQEIKAYLANTYDLSDTLIISNADGGAGYAKKDFDEIVGRCKQHEHFLDVFHLNKNLNFPHQKEL
;
A
#
# COMPACT_ATOMS: atom_id res chain seq x y z
N MET A 1 -18.78 -31.80 13.26
CA MET A 1 -19.26 -31.31 11.95
C MET A 1 -18.41 -30.14 11.46
N ASP A 2 -18.36 -28.99 12.15
CA ASP A 2 -17.59 -27.82 11.71
C ASP A 2 -16.08 -28.07 11.52
N GLN A 3 -15.45 -28.83 12.42
CA GLN A 3 -14.03 -29.23 12.32
C GLN A 3 -13.75 -30.25 11.20
N LEU A 4 -14.76 -31.05 10.81
CA LEU A 4 -14.66 -32.05 9.73
C LEU A 4 -14.84 -31.41 8.35
N MET A 5 -15.47 -30.24 8.29
CA MET A 5 -15.73 -29.47 7.06
C MET A 5 -14.73 -28.31 6.86
N GLY A 6 -13.74 -28.15 7.74
CA GLY A 6 -12.72 -27.10 7.64
C GLY A 6 -13.23 -25.69 7.97
N TYR A 7 -14.36 -25.55 8.65
CA TYR A 7 -14.89 -24.24 9.05
C TYR A 7 -14.29 -23.78 10.36
N ASP A 8 -13.74 -22.56 10.37
CA ASP A 8 -13.25 -21.94 11.60
C ASP A 8 -14.40 -21.73 12.60
N LYS A 9 -14.12 -22.05 13.87
CA LYS A 9 -15.07 -21.90 14.98
C LYS A 9 -15.63 -20.47 14.99
N TYR A 10 -16.96 -20.34 15.00
CA TYR A 10 -17.72 -19.08 15.01
C TYR A 10 -17.76 -18.24 13.72
N LYS A 11 -17.25 -18.73 12.57
CA LYS A 11 -17.45 -18.06 11.27
C LYS A 11 -18.83 -18.37 10.70
N ARG A 12 -19.68 -17.34 10.58
CA ARG A 12 -21.04 -17.43 10.01
C ARG A 12 -21.11 -17.18 8.50
N TYR A 13 -19.99 -16.84 7.87
CA TYR A 13 -19.94 -16.46 6.45
C TYR A 13 -18.90 -17.32 5.73
N SER A 14 -19.26 -17.77 4.53
CA SER A 14 -18.32 -18.47 3.64
C SER A 14 -17.21 -17.51 3.20
N VAL A 15 -16.05 -18.07 2.83
CA VAL A 15 -14.92 -17.28 2.31
C VAL A 15 -15.32 -16.46 1.09
N LEU A 16 -16.15 -17.05 0.21
CA LEU A 16 -16.68 -16.34 -0.97
C LEU A 16 -17.59 -15.18 -0.58
N ALA A 17 -18.47 -15.36 0.42
CA ALA A 17 -19.33 -14.28 0.91
C ALA A 17 -18.48 -13.14 1.50
N VAL A 18 -17.46 -13.45 2.29
CA VAL A 18 -16.54 -12.44 2.82
C VAL A 18 -15.82 -11.71 1.69
N LYS A 19 -15.28 -12.42 0.70
CA LYS A 19 -14.62 -11.81 -0.48
C LYS A 19 -15.55 -10.82 -1.20
N ASN A 20 -16.80 -11.23 -1.46
CA ASN A 20 -17.78 -10.38 -2.15
C ASN A 20 -18.14 -9.14 -1.31
N ILE A 21 -18.34 -9.31 0.00
CA ILE A 21 -18.60 -8.19 0.93
C ILE A 21 -17.43 -7.19 0.91
N LEU A 22 -16.19 -7.69 0.97
CA LEU A 22 -14.99 -6.85 0.92
C LEU A 22 -14.91 -6.08 -0.40
N GLN A 23 -15.17 -6.74 -1.54
CA GLN A 23 -15.14 -6.11 -2.85
C GLN A 23 -16.17 -4.99 -2.99
N VAL A 24 -17.41 -5.20 -2.51
CA VAL A 24 -18.44 -4.16 -2.51
C VAL A 24 -18.09 -3.03 -1.55
N SER A 25 -17.52 -3.35 -0.39
CA SER A 25 -17.09 -2.33 0.59
C SER A 25 -15.93 -1.45 0.12
N ALA A 26 -15.13 -1.91 -0.83
CA ALA A 26 -14.04 -1.12 -1.41
C ALA A 26 -14.54 0.08 -2.22
N VAL A 27 -15.80 0.03 -2.72
CA VAL A 27 -16.41 1.06 -3.56
C VAL A 27 -17.64 1.72 -2.92
N SER A 28 -18.00 1.35 -1.69
CA SER A 28 -19.23 1.82 -1.04
C SER A 28 -19.08 2.03 0.46
N THR A 29 -20.01 2.76 1.08
CA THR A 29 -20.04 2.94 2.53
C THR A 29 -20.51 1.65 3.22
N TYR A 30 -20.11 1.43 4.48
CA TYR A 30 -20.51 0.23 5.24
C TYR A 30 -22.03 0.03 5.31
N ARG A 31 -22.82 1.11 5.32
CA ARG A 31 -24.29 1.04 5.29
C ARG A 31 -24.80 0.60 3.93
N ASN A 32 -24.25 1.13 2.84
CA ASN A 32 -24.63 0.74 1.48
C ASN A 32 -24.19 -0.69 1.17
N THR A 33 -23.02 -1.12 1.66
CA THR A 33 -22.58 -2.52 1.57
C THR A 33 -23.56 -3.43 2.31
N ALA A 34 -23.93 -3.10 3.54
CA ALA A 34 -24.89 -3.89 4.31
C ALA A 34 -26.26 -3.93 3.62
N LEU A 35 -26.75 -2.82 3.07
CA LEU A 35 -27.98 -2.77 2.29
C LEU A 35 -27.90 -3.70 1.07
N ALA A 36 -26.82 -3.63 0.28
CA ALA A 36 -26.63 -4.47 -0.89
C ALA A 36 -26.60 -5.96 -0.54
N VAL A 37 -25.89 -6.35 0.52
CA VAL A 37 -25.84 -7.74 0.99
C VAL A 37 -27.22 -8.21 1.46
N ASN A 38 -27.93 -7.40 2.25
CA ASN A 38 -29.26 -7.75 2.76
C ASN A 38 -30.32 -7.83 1.66
N THR A 39 -30.10 -7.15 0.54
CA THR A 39 -31.02 -7.15 -0.61
C THR A 39 -30.74 -8.31 -1.56
N LEU A 40 -29.46 -8.65 -1.77
CA LEU A 40 -29.03 -9.58 -2.82
C LEU A 40 -28.68 -10.98 -2.31
N SER A 41 -28.66 -11.20 -1.00
CA SER A 41 -28.31 -12.48 -0.39
C SER A 41 -29.39 -12.99 0.57
N SER A 42 -29.35 -14.29 0.86
CA SER A 42 -30.29 -14.95 1.78
C SER A 42 -29.95 -14.74 3.27
N PHE A 43 -29.07 -13.80 3.59
CA PHE A 43 -28.65 -13.52 4.96
C PHE A 43 -28.51 -12.03 5.21
N ASN A 44 -28.56 -11.67 6.49
CA ASN A 44 -28.47 -10.28 6.92
C ASN A 44 -27.13 -10.00 7.60
N ILE A 45 -26.59 -8.83 7.30
CA ILE A 45 -25.41 -8.26 7.92
C ILE A 45 -25.68 -6.81 8.32
N SER A 46 -25.17 -6.42 9.49
CA SER A 46 -25.20 -5.02 9.92
C SER A 46 -23.97 -4.27 9.39
N HIS A 47 -24.09 -2.94 9.25
CA HIS A 47 -22.94 -2.09 8.87
C HIS A 47 -21.74 -2.27 9.82
N SER A 48 -21.98 -2.54 11.11
CA SER A 48 -20.91 -2.78 12.09
C SER A 48 -20.23 -4.13 11.88
N GLN A 49 -20.98 -5.16 11.44
CA GLN A 49 -20.41 -6.46 11.07
C GLN A 49 -19.57 -6.35 9.79
N VAL A 50 -20.00 -5.56 8.79
CA VAL A 50 -19.19 -5.23 7.61
C VAL A 50 -17.86 -4.61 8.04
N GLY A 51 -17.88 -3.61 8.94
CA GLY A 51 -16.67 -3.01 9.48
C GLY A 51 -15.74 -4.01 10.19
N LYS A 52 -16.30 -4.94 10.99
CA LYS A 52 -15.52 -6.00 11.64
C LYS A 52 -14.85 -6.94 10.64
N LEU A 53 -15.56 -7.32 9.57
CA LEU A 53 -15.00 -8.17 8.50
C LEU A 53 -13.83 -7.49 7.80
N ILE A 54 -13.95 -6.20 7.47
CA ILE A 54 -12.88 -5.42 6.85
C ILE A 54 -11.64 -5.37 7.77
N VAL A 55 -11.84 -5.06 9.05
CA VAL A 55 -10.72 -5.01 10.02
C VAL A 55 -10.07 -6.38 10.19
N GLN A 56 -10.85 -7.45 10.25
CA GLN A 56 -10.31 -8.82 10.35
C GLN A 56 -9.52 -9.21 9.10
N ALA A 57 -10.07 -8.95 7.92
CA ALA A 57 -9.38 -9.19 6.65
C ALA A 57 -8.07 -8.40 6.56
N GLY A 58 -8.08 -7.13 6.97
CA GLY A 58 -6.87 -6.30 7.03
C GLY A 58 -5.81 -6.86 7.97
N LYS A 59 -6.21 -7.37 9.15
CA LYS A 59 -5.28 -8.03 10.08
C LYS A 59 -4.69 -9.31 9.50
N GLN A 60 -5.49 -10.11 8.79
CA GLN A 60 -5.03 -11.34 8.15
C GLN A 60 -4.04 -11.05 7.03
N ILE A 61 -4.33 -10.06 6.16
CA ILE A 61 -3.42 -9.61 5.11
C ILE A 61 -2.09 -9.15 5.71
N LYS A 62 -2.14 -8.32 6.77
CA LYS A 62 -0.92 -7.85 7.45
C LYS A 62 -0.12 -9.00 8.06
N ALA A 63 -0.78 -9.95 8.71
CA ALA A 63 -0.11 -11.12 9.29
C ALA A 63 0.52 -12.01 8.23
N GLN A 64 -0.16 -12.19 7.08
CA GLN A 64 0.37 -12.97 5.96
C GLN A 64 1.62 -12.29 5.37
N GLN A 65 1.57 -10.98 5.12
CA GLN A 65 2.71 -10.19 4.65
C GLN A 65 3.92 -10.31 5.59
N GLN A 66 3.71 -10.18 6.91
CA GLN A 66 4.77 -10.31 7.91
C GLN A 66 5.32 -11.74 8.02
N SER A 67 4.48 -12.75 7.78
CA SER A 67 4.92 -14.16 7.82
C SER A 67 5.76 -14.53 6.59
N GLU A 68 5.37 -14.05 5.40
CA GLU A 68 6.16 -14.19 4.17
C GLU A 68 7.55 -13.55 4.34
N GLU A 69 7.63 -12.38 5.00
CA GLU A 69 8.88 -11.69 5.33
C GLU A 69 9.77 -12.44 6.35
N ARG A 70 9.20 -13.35 7.16
CA ARG A 70 9.91 -14.06 8.23
C ARG A 70 10.42 -15.45 7.81
N TYR A 71 9.87 -16.02 6.73
CA TYR A 71 10.26 -17.34 6.21
C TYR A 71 11.20 -17.29 5.01
N ASP A 72 11.50 -16.11 4.49
CA ASP A 72 12.58 -15.91 3.54
C ASP A 72 13.92 -15.87 4.28
N GLY A 73 14.41 -17.06 4.64
CA GLY A 73 15.82 -17.34 4.91
C GLY A 73 16.65 -17.13 3.64
N ILE A 74 16.61 -15.93 3.07
CA ILE A 74 17.37 -15.55 1.89
C ILE A 74 18.84 -15.55 2.30
N THR A 75 19.50 -16.66 2.04
CA THR A 75 20.95 -16.78 2.25
C THR A 75 21.71 -15.97 1.18
N GLN A 76 21.05 -15.58 0.08
CA GLN A 76 21.61 -14.77 -1.00
C GLN A 76 20.65 -13.66 -1.45
N LYS A 77 21.02 -12.41 -1.16
CA LYS A 77 20.27 -11.22 -1.58
C LYS A 77 20.11 -11.17 -3.10
N LYS A 78 18.92 -10.77 -3.57
CA LYS A 78 18.58 -10.70 -4.98
C LYS A 78 19.33 -9.55 -5.66
N LYS A 79 19.94 -9.81 -6.81
CA LYS A 79 20.53 -8.79 -7.68
C LYS A 79 19.55 -8.43 -8.77
N VAL A 80 19.27 -7.14 -8.91
CA VAL A 80 18.38 -6.60 -9.94
C VAL A 80 19.07 -5.43 -10.63
N PRO A 81 18.90 -5.25 -11.95
CA PRO A 81 19.55 -4.17 -12.67
C PRO A 81 18.95 -2.81 -12.33
N VAL A 82 17.62 -2.77 -12.13
CA VAL A 82 16.87 -1.55 -11.84
C VAL A 82 15.87 -1.81 -10.71
N LEU A 83 15.70 -0.83 -9.82
CA LEU A 83 14.58 -0.76 -8.89
C LEU A 83 13.92 0.61 -8.98
N TYR A 84 12.59 0.59 -8.96
CA TYR A 84 11.77 1.78 -8.91
C TYR A 84 11.25 1.98 -7.49
N LEU A 85 11.49 3.17 -6.93
CA LEU A 85 11.02 3.59 -5.62
C LEU A 85 10.04 4.75 -5.78
N GLU A 86 8.91 4.68 -5.09
CA GLU A 86 7.91 5.76 -5.08
C GLU A 86 7.56 6.08 -3.62
N GLY A 87 7.48 7.37 -3.29
CA GLY A 87 7.05 7.83 -1.97
C GLY A 87 6.01 8.93 -2.09
N ASP A 88 4.93 8.84 -1.32
CA ASP A 88 3.85 9.83 -1.34
C ASP A 88 3.17 9.95 0.04
N GLY A 89 2.66 11.15 0.34
CA GLY A 89 1.91 11.48 1.54
C GLY A 89 0.42 11.67 1.22
N VAL A 90 -0.43 10.77 1.72
CA VAL A 90 -1.88 10.84 1.47
C VAL A 90 -2.61 11.40 2.69
N VAL A 91 -3.31 12.52 2.48
CA VAL A 91 -4.14 13.15 3.51
C VAL A 91 -5.61 12.79 3.31
N ILE A 92 -6.20 12.14 4.30
CA ILE A 92 -7.63 11.89 4.40
C ILE A 92 -8.24 12.91 5.37
N LYS A 93 -9.12 13.77 4.84
CA LYS A 93 -9.90 14.71 5.65
C LYS A 93 -11.06 13.95 6.31
N GLY A 94 -10.90 13.59 7.58
CA GLY A 94 -11.99 13.06 8.40
C GLY A 94 -12.87 14.17 9.00
N THR A 95 -14.04 13.80 9.52
CA THR A 95 -14.99 14.74 10.17
C THR A 95 -14.50 15.34 11.48
N LYS A 96 -13.50 14.72 12.15
CA LYS A 96 -12.97 15.20 13.43
C LYS A 96 -11.46 15.43 13.46
N LYS A 97 -10.70 14.72 12.62
CA LYS A 97 -9.23 14.86 12.51
C LYS A 97 -8.79 14.62 11.08
N ARG A 98 -7.78 15.37 10.66
CA ARG A 98 -6.98 15.09 9.48
C ARG A 98 -6.10 13.89 9.78
N LEU A 99 -6.23 12.82 9.00
CA LEU A 99 -5.34 11.67 9.04
C LEU A 99 -4.40 11.76 7.85
N GLU A 100 -3.12 11.57 8.10
CA GLU A 100 -2.08 11.56 7.09
C GLU A 100 -1.37 10.23 7.19
N PHE A 101 -1.24 9.55 6.05
CA PHE A 101 -0.54 8.28 5.96
C PHE A 101 0.56 8.43 4.91
N HIS A 102 1.71 7.84 5.22
CA HIS A 102 2.88 7.84 4.39
C HIS A 102 2.98 6.49 3.70
N ARG A 103 3.08 6.51 2.37
CA ARG A 103 3.25 5.32 1.55
C ARG A 103 4.60 5.35 0.88
N TYR A 104 5.31 4.23 0.94
CA TYR A 104 6.43 3.93 0.06
C TYR A 104 6.12 2.67 -0.75
N GLN A 105 6.58 2.62 -1.99
CA GLN A 105 6.42 1.48 -2.88
C GLN A 105 7.75 1.18 -3.57
N VAL A 106 8.03 -0.11 -3.73
CA VAL A 106 9.16 -0.61 -4.54
C VAL A 106 8.64 -1.59 -5.58
N CYS A 107 9.18 -1.55 -6.79
CA CYS A 107 8.95 -2.57 -7.81
C CYS A 107 10.19 -2.78 -8.70
N GLU A 108 10.29 -3.97 -9.28
CA GLU A 108 11.44 -4.37 -10.08
C GLU A 108 11.32 -3.95 -11.54
N ASP A 109 10.08 -3.81 -12.03
CA ASP A 109 9.82 -3.44 -13.41
C ASP A 109 8.42 -2.83 -13.57
N ILE A 110 8.23 -2.10 -14.67
CA ILE A 110 6.97 -1.46 -15.06
C ILE A 110 6.61 -1.91 -16.49
N ILE A 111 5.65 -2.83 -16.58
CA ILE A 111 5.13 -3.34 -17.85
C ILE A 111 3.98 -2.44 -18.31
N ASN A 112 4.09 -1.85 -19.50
CA ASN A 112 2.97 -1.13 -20.11
C ASN A 112 1.98 -2.14 -20.69
N LEU A 113 0.79 -2.24 -20.10
CA LEU A 113 -0.32 -3.05 -20.63
C LEU A 113 -1.09 -2.30 -21.71
N SER A 114 -1.13 -0.97 -21.63
CA SER A 114 -1.71 -0.08 -22.63
C SER A 114 -1.05 1.30 -22.56
N LYS A 115 -1.53 2.26 -23.38
CA LYS A 115 -1.08 3.67 -23.32
C LYS A 115 -1.28 4.32 -21.95
N THR A 116 -2.26 3.87 -21.16
CA THR A 116 -2.62 4.46 -19.86
C THR A 116 -2.52 3.48 -18.69
N CYS A 117 -2.44 2.17 -18.97
CA CYS A 117 -2.39 1.14 -17.94
C CYS A 117 -0.98 0.56 -17.84
N ARG A 118 -0.40 0.66 -16.66
CA ARG A 118 0.91 0.09 -16.31
C ARG A 118 0.75 -0.93 -15.21
N LYS A 119 1.50 -2.02 -15.29
CA LYS A 119 1.58 -3.06 -14.28
C LYS A 119 2.96 -3.03 -13.65
N ARG A 120 3.02 -2.92 -12.32
CA ARG A 120 4.26 -3.03 -11.56
C ARG A 120 4.56 -4.51 -11.28
N VAL A 121 5.79 -4.94 -11.53
CA VAL A 121 6.26 -6.31 -11.32
C VAL A 121 6.90 -6.41 -9.94
N GLN A 122 6.53 -7.46 -9.18
CA GLN A 122 7.03 -7.69 -7.82
C GLN A 122 6.90 -6.47 -6.92
N ALA A 123 5.76 -5.78 -7.01
CA ALA A 123 5.52 -4.55 -6.26
C ALA A 123 5.26 -4.86 -4.79
N LYS A 124 5.98 -4.15 -3.91
CA LYS A 124 5.76 -4.18 -2.46
C LYS A 124 5.44 -2.77 -1.98
N GLU A 125 4.43 -2.64 -1.12
CA GLU A 125 3.95 -1.37 -0.58
C GLU A 125 4.09 -1.36 0.94
N PHE A 126 4.49 -0.21 1.46
CA PHE A 126 4.69 0.08 2.89
C PHE A 126 3.85 1.29 3.26
N VAL A 127 2.94 1.15 4.22
CA VAL A 127 1.99 2.22 4.58
C VAL A 127 1.93 2.35 6.09
N SER A 128 2.17 3.56 6.60
CA SER A 128 2.03 3.86 8.02
C SER A 128 1.49 5.27 8.27
N LEU A 129 0.90 5.48 9.45
CA LEU A 129 0.58 6.80 9.98
C LEU A 129 1.84 7.60 10.37
N SER A 130 2.94 6.90 10.63
CA SER A 130 4.25 7.49 10.93
C SER A 130 5.16 7.36 9.72
N ARG A 131 5.66 8.49 9.22
CA ARG A 131 6.62 8.51 8.10
C ARG A 131 7.86 7.70 8.43
N LEU A 132 8.38 7.85 9.66
CA LEU A 132 9.59 7.16 10.09
C LEU A 132 9.39 5.65 10.13
N ASP A 133 8.22 5.17 10.56
CA ASP A 133 7.93 3.74 10.62
C ASP A 133 7.89 3.16 9.20
N ALA A 134 7.20 3.82 8.27
CA ALA A 134 7.13 3.38 6.87
C ALA A 134 8.52 3.41 6.20
N LEU A 135 9.34 4.41 6.52
CA LEU A 135 10.72 4.53 6.02
C LEU A 135 11.61 3.40 6.56
N GLN A 136 11.52 3.09 7.85
CA GLN A 136 12.27 2.00 8.46
C GLN A 136 11.85 0.64 7.90
N GLU A 137 10.56 0.44 7.63
CA GLU A 137 10.02 -0.79 7.07
C GLU A 137 10.57 -1.05 5.65
N ILE A 138 10.53 -0.04 4.76
CA ILE A 138 11.10 -0.19 3.41
C ILE A 138 12.62 -0.35 3.44
N LYS A 139 13.32 0.36 4.33
CA LYS A 139 14.77 0.25 4.48
C LYS A 139 15.18 -1.16 4.93
N ALA A 140 14.47 -1.71 5.92
CA ALA A 140 14.70 -3.08 6.38
C ALA A 140 14.41 -4.09 5.26
N TYR A 141 13.32 -3.92 4.52
CA TYR A 141 12.98 -4.77 3.39
C TYR A 141 14.07 -4.76 2.30
N LEU A 142 14.51 -3.58 1.85
CA LEU A 142 15.55 -3.46 0.83
C LEU A 142 16.87 -4.10 1.29
N ALA A 143 17.28 -3.81 2.53
CA ALA A 143 18.52 -4.34 3.10
C ALA A 143 18.52 -5.87 3.20
N ASN A 144 17.37 -6.48 3.47
CA ASN A 144 17.24 -7.94 3.60
C ASN A 144 17.01 -8.64 2.25
N THR A 145 16.38 -7.97 1.29
CA THR A 145 15.94 -8.60 0.04
C THR A 145 16.95 -8.45 -1.10
N TYR A 146 17.63 -7.30 -1.21
CA TYR A 146 18.42 -6.95 -2.40
C TYR A 146 19.89 -6.65 -2.10
N ASP A 147 20.77 -7.04 -3.02
CA ASP A 147 22.13 -6.51 -3.13
C ASP A 147 22.12 -5.39 -4.15
N LEU A 148 22.12 -4.15 -3.65
CA LEU A 148 21.97 -2.93 -4.45
C LEU A 148 23.29 -2.44 -5.07
N SER A 149 24.42 -3.11 -4.80
CA SER A 149 25.77 -2.62 -5.16
C SER A 149 25.96 -2.33 -6.65
N ASP A 150 25.26 -3.06 -7.52
CA ASP A 150 25.26 -2.87 -8.99
C ASP A 150 23.87 -2.53 -9.54
N THR A 151 22.97 -2.02 -8.69
CA THR A 151 21.58 -1.68 -9.06
C THR A 151 21.45 -0.18 -9.32
N LEU A 152 20.82 0.18 -10.45
CA LEU A 152 20.32 1.53 -10.70
C LEU A 152 18.99 1.72 -9.97
N ILE A 153 18.89 2.79 -9.19
CA ILE A 153 17.66 3.11 -8.48
C ILE A 153 17.06 4.38 -9.06
N ILE A 154 15.79 4.28 -9.44
CA ILE A 154 14.99 5.37 -9.95
C ILE A 154 13.91 5.65 -8.90
N SER A 155 14.02 6.79 -8.22
CA SER A 155 13.02 7.21 -7.25
C SER A 155 12.18 8.36 -7.75
N ASN A 156 10.89 8.36 -7.39
CA ASN A 156 9.96 9.45 -7.67
C ASN A 156 9.18 9.82 -6.41
N ALA A 157 9.01 11.12 -6.16
CA ALA A 157 8.20 11.58 -5.04
C ALA A 157 7.54 12.94 -5.27
N ASP A 158 6.51 13.23 -4.47
CA ASP A 158 5.72 14.48 -4.53
C ASP A 158 6.49 15.75 -4.10
N GLY A 159 7.70 15.59 -3.55
CA GLY A 159 8.52 16.69 -3.03
C GLY A 159 8.02 17.27 -1.71
N GLY A 160 7.05 16.61 -1.05
CA GLY A 160 6.56 16.97 0.27
C GLY A 160 7.65 16.85 1.35
N ALA A 161 7.39 17.42 2.53
CA ALA A 161 8.34 17.36 3.64
C ALA A 161 8.63 15.89 4.04
N GLY A 162 9.87 15.44 3.81
CA GLY A 162 10.31 14.05 4.06
C GLY A 162 10.27 13.12 2.85
N TYR A 163 10.13 13.70 1.65
CA TYR A 163 10.20 13.00 0.37
C TYR A 163 11.26 13.60 -0.56
N ALA A 164 12.28 14.23 0.02
CA ALA A 164 13.39 14.78 -0.75
C ALA A 164 14.39 13.67 -1.12
N LYS A 165 15.25 13.94 -2.10
CA LYS A 165 16.31 13.01 -2.53
C LYS A 165 17.09 12.39 -1.37
N LYS A 166 17.47 13.20 -0.36
CA LYS A 166 18.20 12.75 0.83
C LYS A 166 17.47 11.65 1.62
N ASP A 167 16.14 11.69 1.66
CA ASP A 167 15.33 10.74 2.41
C ASP A 167 15.33 9.38 1.67
N PHE A 168 15.36 9.41 0.33
CA PHE A 168 15.54 8.22 -0.50
C PHE A 168 16.98 7.70 -0.49
N ASP A 169 17.98 8.58 -0.48
CA ASP A 169 19.39 8.17 -0.31
C ASP A 169 19.58 7.39 1.00
N GLU A 170 18.89 7.79 2.08
CA GLU A 170 18.93 7.08 3.37
C GLU A 170 18.27 5.70 3.32
N ILE A 171 17.18 5.57 2.56
CA ILE A 171 16.48 4.29 2.34
C ILE A 171 17.36 3.31 1.56
N VAL A 172 18.00 3.81 0.51
CA VAL A 172 18.78 3.02 -0.45
C VAL A 172 20.15 2.62 0.10
N GLY A 173 20.84 3.54 0.77
CA GLY A 173 22.22 3.34 1.18
C GLY A 173 23.18 3.23 -0.02
N ARG A 174 24.00 2.19 -0.07
CA ARG A 174 25.00 2.00 -1.14
C ARG A 174 24.35 1.35 -2.36
N CYS A 175 24.38 2.05 -3.49
CA CYS A 175 23.96 1.54 -4.79
C CYS A 175 24.93 1.95 -5.90
N LYS A 176 24.72 1.46 -7.12
CA LYS A 176 25.51 1.87 -8.29
C LYS A 176 25.27 3.33 -8.65
N GLN A 177 24.00 3.69 -8.74
CA GLN A 177 23.54 5.01 -9.15
C GLN A 177 22.12 5.21 -8.64
N HIS A 178 21.83 6.41 -8.15
CA HIS A 178 20.50 6.80 -7.70
C HIS A 178 20.06 8.10 -8.39
N GLU A 179 19.02 7.99 -9.18
CA GLU A 179 18.33 9.09 -9.84
C GLU A 179 17.01 9.36 -9.14
N HIS A 180 16.82 10.60 -8.71
CA HIS A 180 15.62 11.03 -8.00
C HIS A 180 14.89 12.08 -8.82
N PHE A 181 13.62 11.82 -9.08
CA PHE A 181 12.73 12.68 -9.84
C PHE A 181 11.65 13.26 -8.93
N LEU A 182 11.35 14.54 -9.14
CA LEU A 182 10.17 15.16 -8.55
C LEU A 182 8.97 14.87 -9.44
N ASP A 183 7.85 14.50 -8.82
CA ASP A 183 6.62 14.23 -9.53
C ASP A 183 6.09 15.52 -10.18
N VAL A 184 6.13 15.54 -11.52
CA VAL A 184 5.69 16.66 -12.37
C VAL A 184 4.22 17.00 -12.13
N PHE A 185 3.39 16.03 -11.71
CA PHE A 185 1.99 16.26 -11.40
C PHE A 185 1.82 17.21 -10.19
N HIS A 186 2.68 17.09 -9.18
CA HIS A 186 2.70 17.95 -8.00
C HIS A 186 3.31 19.32 -8.30
N LEU A 187 4.37 19.39 -9.12
CA LEU A 187 4.94 20.65 -9.60
C LEU A 187 3.91 21.49 -10.36
N ASN A 188 3.14 20.87 -11.27
CA ASN A 188 2.09 21.56 -12.02
C ASN A 188 0.92 22.02 -11.13
N LYS A 189 0.59 21.26 -10.07
CA LYS A 189 -0.42 21.68 -9.09
C LYS A 189 0.04 22.89 -8.27
N ASN A 190 1.31 22.95 -7.88
CA ASN A 190 1.87 24.09 -7.15
C ASN A 190 2.03 25.32 -8.05
N LEU A 191 2.34 25.14 -9.34
CA LEU A 191 2.49 26.22 -10.32
C LEU A 191 1.16 26.76 -10.88
N ASN A 192 0.08 25.96 -10.87
CA ASN A 192 -1.26 26.40 -11.33
C ASN A 192 -2.15 26.99 -10.21
N PHE A 193 -1.70 27.00 -8.95
CA PHE A 193 -2.38 27.68 -7.85
C PHE A 193 -1.51 28.71 -7.09
N PRO A 194 -0.77 29.62 -7.76
CA PRO A 194 -0.21 30.78 -7.08
C PRO A 194 -1.30 31.85 -6.96
N HIS A 195 -1.60 32.28 -5.73
CA HIS A 195 -2.45 33.42 -5.37
C HIS A 195 -3.98 33.32 -5.61
N GLN A 196 -4.69 32.83 -4.60
CA GLN A 196 -5.83 33.56 -4.04
C GLN A 196 -5.54 33.86 -2.56
N LYS A 197 -4.64 34.82 -2.34
CA LYS A 197 -4.63 35.64 -1.13
C LYS A 197 -4.97 37.05 -1.58
N GLU A 198 -5.89 37.67 -0.84
CA GLU A 198 -6.41 39.05 -0.96
C GLU A 198 -7.60 39.24 -1.92
N LEU A 199 -8.81 39.17 -1.35
CA LEU A 199 -9.69 40.33 -1.11
C LEU A 199 -10.62 40.02 0.06
#